data_AF-A0A426KKX9-F1
#
_entry.id   AF-A0A426KKX9-F1
#
_cell.length_a   1.000
_cell.length_b   1.000
_cell.length_c   1.000
_cell.angle_alpha   90.00
_cell.angle_beta   90.00
_cell.angle_gamma   90.00
#
_symmetry.space_group_name_H-M   'P 1'
#
loop_
_entity.id
_entity.type
_entity.pdbx_description
1 polymer ?
#
loop_
_entity_poly.entity_id
_entity_poly.type
_entity_poly.pdbx_seq_one_letter_code
_entity_poly.pdbx_strand_id
1 'polypeptide(L)'
;MKFLLIFILSFLSNLFLNAQNLDGAWQLIEYNGEEVTNREVIKVVQDHYFALGSRDLQTNAFLGAAGGEFVLKDNQLIENRDFDTYNASKIGEKRSYSIKWIGNKKIELSSPDEHKIWQKISIKTQDLDGNWVITGRQRNGEMKTMTPGDRRTIKILGGGRFQWVAFNSSTKQFYASGGGTYSAENGVYQENISFFSKDSDRVGAQLKFEYDIKNDQWHHSGQSTTGKPIYEIWSRYQEVYKK
;
A
#
# COMPACT_ATOMS: atom_id res chain seq x y z
N MET A 1 -38.73 58.13 9.99
CA MET A 1 -38.52 56.86 10.72
C MET A 1 -38.64 55.70 9.74
N LYS A 2 -37.64 54.80 9.73
CA LYS A 2 -37.72 53.37 9.37
C LYS A 2 -37.97 53.05 7.88
N PHE A 3 -37.26 52.16 7.20
CA PHE A 3 -36.08 51.33 7.45
C PHE A 3 -35.55 50.98 6.04
N LEU A 4 -34.28 51.26 5.72
CA LEU A 4 -33.64 50.78 4.50
C LEU A 4 -33.13 49.36 4.80
N LEU A 5 -33.77 48.35 4.24
CA LEU A 5 -33.42 46.94 4.42
C LEU A 5 -32.21 46.62 3.53
N ILE A 6 -30.99 46.67 4.09
CA ILE A 6 -29.78 46.20 3.42
C ILE A 6 -29.73 44.67 3.57
N PHE A 7 -29.97 43.97 2.46
CA PHE A 7 -29.82 42.52 2.36
C PHE A 7 -28.31 42.22 2.23
N ILE A 8 -27.65 41.90 3.34
CA ILE A 8 -26.28 41.36 3.32
C ILE A 8 -26.38 39.90 2.90
N LEU A 9 -26.19 39.65 1.61
CA LEU A 9 -26.02 38.32 1.04
C LEU A 9 -24.61 37.84 1.44
N SER A 10 -24.49 37.21 2.60
CA SER A 10 -23.25 36.54 3.02
C SER A 10 -22.97 35.35 2.10
N PHE A 11 -22.13 35.57 1.09
CA PHE A 11 -21.49 34.55 0.28
C PHE A 11 -20.58 33.71 1.20
N LEU A 12 -21.16 32.70 1.85
CA LEU A 12 -20.41 31.58 2.42
C LEU A 12 -19.92 30.74 1.25
N SER A 13 -18.83 31.18 0.61
CA SER A 13 -18.04 30.30 -0.23
C SER A 13 -17.46 29.23 0.68
N ASN A 14 -18.10 28.06 0.70
CA ASN A 14 -17.50 26.82 1.20
C ASN A 14 -16.23 26.58 0.38
N LEU A 15 -15.11 27.12 0.85
CA LEU A 15 -13.79 26.66 0.45
C LEU A 15 -13.70 25.23 0.97
N PHE A 16 -14.14 24.28 0.16
CA PHE A 16 -13.76 22.88 0.34
C PHE A 16 -12.23 22.85 0.18
N LEU A 17 -11.53 22.98 1.31
CA LEU A 17 -10.18 22.48 1.46
C LEU A 17 -10.29 20.99 1.15
N ASN A 18 -10.01 20.62 -0.11
CA ASN A 18 -9.76 19.23 -0.43
C ASN A 18 -8.54 18.83 0.39
N ALA A 19 -8.76 18.11 1.48
CA ALA A 19 -7.70 17.43 2.19
C ALA A 19 -7.05 16.48 1.18
N GLN A 20 -5.84 16.83 0.71
CA GLN A 20 -5.13 16.02 -0.26
C GLN A 20 -4.67 14.75 0.46
N ASN A 21 -5.29 13.61 0.12
CA ASN A 21 -4.94 12.32 0.68
C ASN A 21 -3.87 11.61 -0.18
N LEU A 22 -3.05 10.80 0.47
CA LEU A 22 -2.01 10.03 -0.21
C LEU A 22 -2.54 8.71 -0.78
N ASP A 23 -3.78 8.31 -0.48
CA ASP A 23 -4.32 7.02 -0.90
C ASP A 23 -4.25 6.81 -2.41
N GLY A 24 -4.02 5.55 -2.79
CA GLY A 24 -3.80 5.08 -4.15
C GLY A 24 -2.38 4.60 -4.40
N ALA A 25 -2.00 4.55 -5.67
CA ALA A 25 -0.70 4.04 -6.09
C ALA A 25 0.17 5.12 -6.73
N TRP A 26 1.46 5.09 -6.40
CA TRP A 26 2.45 6.07 -6.80
C TRP A 26 3.69 5.40 -7.38
N GLN A 27 4.26 5.98 -8.44
CA GLN A 27 5.51 5.55 -9.04
C GLN A 27 6.59 6.59 -8.77
N LEU A 28 7.78 6.15 -8.36
CA LEU A 28 8.96 7.01 -8.28
C LEU A 28 9.43 7.32 -9.70
N ILE A 29 9.50 8.61 -10.05
CA ILE A 29 9.95 9.06 -11.37
C ILE A 29 11.26 9.84 -11.32
N GLU A 30 11.63 10.39 -10.16
CA GLU A 30 12.90 11.09 -9.95
C GLU A 30 13.44 10.78 -8.56
N TYR A 31 14.76 10.59 -8.45
CA TYR A 31 15.49 10.39 -7.21
C TYR A 31 16.79 11.21 -7.22
N ASN A 32 16.93 12.13 -6.26
CA ASN A 32 18.09 13.02 -6.13
C ASN A 32 18.44 13.80 -7.42
N GLY A 33 17.41 14.28 -8.13
CA GLY A 33 17.56 15.05 -9.37
C GLY A 33 17.76 14.20 -10.63
N GLU A 34 17.81 12.87 -10.51
CA GLU A 34 17.94 11.97 -11.65
C GLU A 34 16.62 11.25 -11.96
N GLU A 35 16.26 11.19 -13.24
CA GLU A 35 15.10 10.42 -13.70
C GLU A 35 15.30 8.92 -13.44
N VAL A 36 14.29 8.27 -12.87
CA VAL A 36 14.34 6.84 -12.57
C VAL A 36 13.92 6.03 -13.80
N THR A 37 14.90 5.55 -14.56
CA THR A 37 14.67 4.82 -15.82
C THR A 37 15.08 3.34 -15.79
N ASN A 38 15.92 2.94 -14.82
CA ASN A 38 16.47 1.58 -14.72
C ASN A 38 15.64 0.64 -13.83
N ARG A 39 14.73 1.17 -13.01
CA ARG A 39 13.92 0.40 -12.06
C ARG A 39 12.50 0.93 -11.97
N GLU A 40 11.58 0.05 -11.61
CA GLU A 40 10.24 0.43 -11.18
C GLU A 40 10.21 0.45 -9.65
N VAL A 41 9.65 1.50 -9.06
CA VAL A 41 9.33 1.57 -7.64
C VAL A 41 7.88 1.98 -7.50
N ILE A 42 7.03 1.07 -7.03
CA ILE A 42 5.61 1.33 -6.80
C ILE A 42 5.39 1.43 -5.29
N LYS A 43 4.77 2.52 -4.85
CA LYS A 43 4.27 2.71 -3.49
C LYS A 43 2.75 2.67 -3.50
N VAL A 44 2.17 1.71 -2.81
CA VAL A 44 0.73 1.62 -2.54
C VAL A 44 0.48 2.26 -1.17
N VAL A 45 -0.46 3.19 -1.10
CA VAL A 45 -0.86 3.90 0.12
C VAL A 45 -2.34 3.68 0.34
N GLN A 46 -2.71 3.23 1.53
CA GLN A 46 -4.08 2.95 1.90
C GLN A 46 -4.19 2.87 3.43
N ASP A 47 -5.27 3.43 3.99
CA ASP A 47 -5.61 3.31 5.42
C ASP A 47 -4.44 3.73 6.36
N HIS A 48 -3.80 4.88 6.06
CA HIS A 48 -2.64 5.41 6.80
C HIS A 48 -1.40 4.49 6.85
N TYR A 49 -1.35 3.50 5.96
CA TYR A 49 -0.23 2.60 5.79
C TYR A 49 0.30 2.70 4.35
N PHE A 50 1.59 2.41 4.16
CA PHE A 50 2.15 2.25 2.83
C PHE A 50 2.99 0.99 2.73
N ALA A 51 3.05 0.42 1.52
CA ALA A 51 4.09 -0.51 1.14
C ALA A 51 4.66 -0.08 -0.21
N LEU A 52 5.97 -0.20 -0.34
CA LEU A 52 6.65 -0.05 -1.61
C LEU A 52 7.40 -1.33 -1.98
N GLY A 53 7.46 -1.58 -3.28
CA GLY A 53 8.25 -2.64 -3.88
C GLY A 53 9.01 -2.11 -5.08
N SER A 54 10.22 -2.61 -5.27
CA SER A 54 11.10 -2.22 -6.36
C SER A 54 11.62 -3.42 -7.13
N ARG A 55 11.67 -3.28 -8.45
CA ARG A 55 12.32 -4.23 -9.35
C ARG A 55 13.18 -3.52 -10.37
N ASP A 56 14.19 -4.23 -10.84
CA ASP A 56 14.97 -3.87 -12.00
C ASP A 56 14.13 -4.07 -13.28
N LEU A 57 14.15 -3.10 -14.20
CA LEU A 57 13.33 -3.15 -15.41
C LEU A 57 13.92 -4.04 -16.52
N GLN A 58 15.23 -4.33 -16.48
CA GLN A 58 15.88 -5.16 -17.47
C GLN A 58 15.80 -6.64 -17.11
N THR A 59 15.98 -6.96 -15.82
CA THR A 59 16.16 -8.32 -15.31
C THR A 59 14.97 -8.83 -14.53
N ASN A 60 14.00 -7.97 -14.19
CA ASN A 60 12.92 -8.25 -13.24
C ASN A 60 13.41 -8.60 -11.81
N ALA A 61 14.70 -8.42 -11.52
CA ALA A 61 15.26 -8.71 -10.22
C ALA A 61 14.60 -7.84 -9.14
N PHE A 62 14.25 -8.47 -8.02
CA PHE A 62 13.75 -7.74 -6.85
C PHE A 62 14.88 -6.90 -6.25
N LEU A 63 14.63 -5.59 -6.13
CA LEU A 63 15.61 -4.63 -5.58
C LEU A 63 15.33 -4.28 -4.12
N GLY A 64 14.08 -4.39 -3.69
CA GLY A 64 13.73 -4.17 -2.29
C GLY A 64 12.27 -3.85 -2.03
N ALA A 65 11.93 -3.79 -0.76
CA ALA A 65 10.62 -3.42 -0.25
C ALA A 65 10.74 -2.70 1.09
N ALA A 66 9.84 -1.76 1.35
CA ALA A 66 9.72 -1.10 2.64
C ALA A 66 8.25 -0.71 2.89
N GLY A 67 7.85 -0.56 4.14
CA GLY A 67 6.47 -0.18 4.45
C GLY A 67 6.21 -0.04 5.93
N GLY A 68 5.09 0.58 6.25
CA GLY A 68 4.72 0.93 7.61
C GLY A 68 3.60 1.96 7.67
N GLU A 69 3.25 2.32 8.89
CA GLU A 69 2.33 3.41 9.16
C GLU A 69 2.97 4.76 8.82
N PHE A 70 2.13 5.74 8.49
CA PHE A 70 2.59 7.12 8.34
C PHE A 70 1.59 8.11 8.93
N VAL A 71 2.09 9.30 9.23
CA VAL A 71 1.28 10.46 9.57
C VAL A 71 1.59 11.58 8.56
N LEU A 72 0.55 12.20 8.03
CA LEU A 72 0.64 13.40 7.20
C LEU A 72 0.02 14.56 7.96
N LYS A 73 0.83 15.54 8.37
CA LYS A 73 0.37 16.73 9.09
C LYS A 73 1.29 17.92 8.78
N ASP A 74 0.73 19.11 8.60
CA ASP A 74 1.49 20.36 8.44
C ASP A 74 2.58 20.27 7.33
N ASN A 75 2.25 19.66 6.19
CA ASN A 75 3.19 19.38 5.08
C ASN A 75 4.43 18.55 5.49
N GLN A 76 4.33 17.77 6.55
CA GLN A 76 5.30 16.77 6.95
C GLN A 76 4.69 15.37 6.83
N LEU A 77 5.40 14.51 6.11
CA LEU A 77 5.14 13.07 6.07
C LEU A 77 6.12 12.38 7.01
N ILE A 78 5.60 11.74 8.05
CA ILE A 78 6.38 10.96 9.01
C ILE A 78 6.07 9.49 8.80
N GLU A 79 7.03 8.74 8.27
CA GLU A 79 6.94 7.29 8.10
C GLU A 79 7.52 6.57 9.32
N ASN A 80 6.83 5.54 9.82
CA ASN A 80 7.35 4.59 10.80
C ASN A 80 7.32 3.18 10.20
N ARG A 81 8.49 2.67 9.81
CA ARG A 81 8.57 1.44 9.00
C ARG A 81 8.54 0.19 9.87
N ASP A 82 7.62 -0.71 9.51
CA ASP A 82 7.46 -2.07 10.04
C ASP A 82 8.43 -3.07 9.38
N PHE A 83 8.85 -2.78 8.13
CA PHE A 83 9.84 -3.54 7.39
C PHE A 83 10.60 -2.62 6.42
N ASP A 84 11.87 -2.92 6.18
CA ASP A 84 12.74 -2.20 5.24
C ASP A 84 13.91 -3.09 4.81
N THR A 85 13.93 -3.54 3.55
CA THR A 85 15.02 -4.37 3.03
C THR A 85 16.24 -3.56 2.58
N TYR A 86 16.09 -2.24 2.37
CA TYR A 86 17.20 -1.37 2.00
C TYR A 86 18.07 -1.06 3.22
N ASN A 87 17.44 -0.91 4.39
CA ASN A 87 18.16 -0.75 5.64
C ASN A 87 17.33 -1.22 6.84
N ALA A 88 17.52 -2.48 7.24
CA ALA A 88 16.81 -3.08 8.37
C ALA A 88 17.12 -2.38 9.71
N SER A 89 18.30 -1.76 9.87
CA SER A 89 18.65 -1.07 11.13
C SER A 89 17.67 0.04 11.47
N LYS A 90 17.08 0.67 10.44
CA LYS A 90 16.15 1.80 10.51
C LYS A 90 14.69 1.42 10.73
N ILE A 91 14.35 0.14 10.86
CA ILE A 91 12.99 -0.31 11.22
C ILE A 91 12.67 0.18 12.63
N GLY A 92 11.48 0.78 12.79
CA GLY A 92 11.01 1.43 14.03
C GLY A 92 11.51 2.85 14.26
N GLU A 93 12.41 3.37 13.41
CA GLU A 93 12.82 4.78 13.45
C GLU A 93 11.86 5.63 12.60
N LYS A 94 11.48 6.81 13.12
CA LYS A 94 10.67 7.77 12.38
C LYS A 94 11.50 8.45 11.30
N ARG A 95 11.02 8.44 10.06
CA ARG A 95 11.60 9.20 8.94
C ARG A 95 10.68 10.35 8.58
N SER A 96 11.21 11.56 8.59
CA SER A 96 10.46 12.77 8.24
C SER A 96 10.83 13.25 6.85
N TYR A 97 9.82 13.61 6.08
CA TYR A 97 9.94 14.25 4.78
C TYR A 97 9.06 15.50 4.75
N SER A 98 9.60 16.60 4.24
CA SER A 98 8.75 17.68 3.75
C SER A 98 8.04 17.19 2.49
N ILE A 99 6.72 17.40 2.41
CA ILE A 99 5.92 17.06 1.24
C ILE A 99 5.42 18.32 0.55
N LYS A 100 5.58 18.36 -0.78
CA LYS A 100 5.02 19.41 -1.64
C LYS A 100 4.26 18.79 -2.79
N TRP A 101 3.07 19.29 -3.04
CA TRP A 101 2.23 18.85 -4.16
C TRP A 101 2.57 19.63 -5.42
N ILE A 102 2.75 18.91 -6.53
CA ILE A 102 3.02 19.48 -7.85
C ILE A 102 1.81 19.14 -8.73
N GLY A 103 0.86 20.08 -8.79
CA GLY A 103 -0.45 19.84 -9.40
C GLY A 103 -1.25 18.79 -8.63
N ASN A 104 -2.03 17.97 -9.33
CA ASN A 104 -2.91 16.94 -8.74
C ASN A 104 -2.38 15.50 -8.86
N LYS A 105 -1.24 15.30 -9.54
CA LYS A 105 -0.71 13.98 -9.88
C LYS A 105 0.73 13.76 -9.44
N LYS A 106 1.40 14.74 -8.84
CA LYS A 106 2.79 14.56 -8.40
C LYS A 106 2.97 15.08 -6.97
N ILE A 107 3.84 14.41 -6.24
CA ILE A 107 4.34 14.86 -4.95
C ILE A 107 5.87 14.84 -4.96
N GLU A 108 6.44 15.83 -4.32
CA GLU A 108 7.85 15.95 -4.02
C GLU A 108 8.03 15.67 -2.53
N LEU A 109 8.93 14.74 -2.21
CA LEU A 109 9.34 14.42 -0.85
C LEU A 109 10.81 14.77 -0.68
N SER A 110 11.15 15.51 0.37
CA SER A 110 12.53 15.93 0.63
C SER A 110 12.92 15.75 2.10
N SER A 111 14.14 15.27 2.31
CA SER A 111 14.87 15.23 3.59
C SER A 111 16.30 15.75 3.35
N PRO A 112 17.16 15.88 4.37
CA PRO A 112 18.56 16.28 4.17
C PRO A 112 19.34 15.38 3.20
N ASP A 113 19.00 14.10 3.13
CA ASP A 113 19.76 13.09 2.37
C ASP A 113 19.06 12.64 1.08
N GLU A 114 17.76 12.90 0.94
CA GLU A 114 16.95 12.35 -0.14
C GLU A 114 16.00 13.40 -0.72
N HIS A 115 15.87 13.38 -2.05
CA HIS A 115 14.85 14.10 -2.80
C HIS A 115 14.17 13.14 -3.76
N LYS A 116 12.83 13.12 -3.77
CA LYS A 116 12.02 12.14 -4.51
C LYS A 116 10.83 12.81 -5.16
N ILE A 117 10.61 12.57 -6.45
CA ILE A 117 9.35 12.92 -7.12
C ILE A 117 8.57 11.64 -7.41
N TRP A 118 7.35 11.59 -6.89
CA TRP A 118 6.40 10.51 -7.13
C TRP A 118 5.26 10.99 -8.01
N GLN A 119 4.83 10.14 -8.94
CA GLN A 119 3.69 10.37 -9.80
C GLN A 119 2.54 9.41 -9.45
N LYS A 120 1.34 9.94 -9.29
CA LYS A 120 0.12 9.16 -9.03
C LYS A 120 -0.23 8.36 -10.28
N ILE A 121 -0.38 7.06 -10.12
CA ILE A 121 -0.70 6.11 -11.19
C ILE A 121 -2.21 6.08 -11.40
N SER A 122 -2.96 5.89 -10.33
CA SER A 122 -4.41 5.73 -10.38
C SER A 122 -5.05 5.94 -9.00
N ILE A 123 -6.33 6.32 -9.03
CA ILE A 123 -7.25 6.36 -7.88
C ILE A 123 -8.43 5.40 -8.07
N LYS A 124 -8.33 4.45 -9.02
CA LYS A 124 -9.41 3.47 -9.26
C LYS A 124 -9.64 2.68 -7.99
N THR A 125 -10.86 2.74 -7.48
CA THR A 125 -11.35 1.96 -6.35
C THR A 125 -11.84 0.59 -6.82
N GLN A 126 -11.56 -0.45 -6.04
CA GLN A 126 -12.03 -1.81 -6.24
C GLN A 126 -12.49 -2.42 -4.90
N ASP A 127 -13.21 -3.54 -4.94
CA ASP A 127 -13.91 -4.06 -3.75
C ASP A 127 -12.98 -4.40 -2.58
N LEU A 128 -11.72 -4.75 -2.89
CA LEU A 128 -10.71 -5.16 -1.92
C LEU A 128 -9.70 -4.05 -1.56
N ASP A 129 -9.92 -2.81 -1.99
CA ASP A 129 -9.08 -1.68 -1.58
C ASP A 129 -9.00 -1.61 -0.04
N GLY A 130 -7.77 -1.62 0.46
CA GLY A 130 -7.53 -1.74 1.89
C GLY A 130 -6.13 -2.19 2.26
N ASN A 131 -5.79 -1.96 3.53
CA ASN A 131 -4.68 -2.65 4.19
C ASN A 131 -5.21 -3.82 5.02
N TRP A 132 -4.83 -5.04 4.63
CA TRP A 132 -5.31 -6.30 5.20
C TRP A 132 -4.19 -7.08 5.85
N VAL A 133 -4.50 -7.84 6.90
CA VAL A 133 -3.60 -8.82 7.53
C VAL A 133 -4.27 -10.18 7.58
N ILE A 134 -3.51 -11.24 7.30
CA ILE A 134 -4.02 -12.60 7.40
C ILE A 134 -4.30 -12.96 8.87
N THR A 135 -5.51 -13.42 9.16
CA THR A 135 -5.98 -13.81 10.51
C THR A 135 -6.48 -15.24 10.56
N GLY A 136 -6.62 -15.90 9.42
CA GLY A 136 -6.98 -17.31 9.37
C GLY A 136 -6.45 -17.99 8.11
N ARG A 137 -6.13 -19.27 8.22
CA ARG A 137 -5.73 -20.09 7.08
C ARG A 137 -6.14 -21.54 7.27
N GLN A 138 -6.66 -22.15 6.22
CA GLN A 138 -6.95 -23.58 6.25
C GLN A 138 -5.66 -24.40 6.15
N ARG A 139 -5.54 -25.43 7.01
CA ARG A 139 -4.49 -26.43 6.98
C ARG A 139 -5.09 -27.80 7.24
N ASN A 140 -4.80 -28.76 6.36
CA ASN A 140 -5.30 -30.14 6.45
C ASN A 140 -6.83 -30.20 6.61
N GLY A 141 -7.56 -29.36 5.88
CA GLY A 141 -9.03 -29.30 5.94
C GLY A 141 -9.58 -28.43 7.07
N GLU A 142 -8.80 -28.08 8.08
CA GLU A 142 -9.26 -27.30 9.23
C GLU A 142 -8.85 -25.83 9.16
N MET A 143 -9.77 -24.93 9.55
CA MET A 143 -9.44 -23.53 9.73
C MET A 143 -8.58 -23.32 10.97
N LYS A 144 -7.43 -22.68 10.81
CA LYS A 144 -6.58 -22.24 11.92
C LYS A 144 -6.60 -20.72 12.00
N THR A 145 -7.07 -20.20 13.13
CA THR A 145 -6.97 -18.78 13.47
C THR A 145 -5.52 -18.44 13.80
N MET A 146 -5.07 -17.27 13.36
CA MET A 146 -3.74 -16.75 13.60
C MET A 146 -3.83 -15.64 14.63
N THR A 147 -3.04 -15.75 15.70
CA THR A 147 -2.92 -14.67 16.69
C THR A 147 -2.07 -13.54 16.10
N PRO A 148 -2.59 -12.30 16.05
CA PRO A 148 -1.82 -11.13 15.65
C PRO A 148 -0.56 -10.95 16.51
N GLY A 149 0.52 -10.45 15.90
CA GLY A 149 1.80 -10.25 16.59
C GLY A 149 2.86 -9.62 15.71
N ASP A 150 4.13 -9.74 16.10
CA ASP A 150 5.24 -9.10 15.37
C ASP A 150 5.49 -9.70 14.00
N ARG A 151 5.25 -11.01 13.87
CA ARG A 151 5.29 -11.73 12.60
C ARG A 151 3.97 -11.54 11.87
N ARG A 152 4.01 -10.87 10.72
CA ARG A 152 2.82 -10.45 9.97
C ARG A 152 2.92 -10.92 8.53
N THR A 153 1.77 -11.17 7.92
CA THR A 153 1.62 -11.18 6.47
C THR A 153 0.49 -10.24 6.13
N ILE A 154 0.82 -9.14 5.48
CA ILE A 154 -0.15 -8.12 5.10
C ILE A 154 -0.32 -8.13 3.59
N LYS A 155 -1.47 -7.62 3.13
CA LYS A 155 -1.71 -7.29 1.73
C LYS A 155 -2.34 -5.90 1.68
N ILE A 156 -1.66 -4.97 1.02
CA ILE A 156 -2.18 -3.63 0.78
C ILE A 156 -2.61 -3.52 -0.68
N LEU A 157 -3.81 -2.99 -0.91
CA LEU A 157 -4.43 -2.83 -2.21
C LEU A 157 -4.98 -1.41 -2.33
N GLY A 158 -4.67 -0.72 -3.42
CA GLY A 158 -5.21 0.60 -3.70
C GLY A 158 -4.76 1.13 -5.06
N GLY A 159 -5.62 1.91 -5.72
CA GLY A 159 -5.30 2.51 -7.03
C GLY A 159 -4.95 1.47 -8.10
N GLY A 160 -5.57 0.28 -8.05
CA GLY A 160 -5.30 -0.82 -8.98
C GLY A 160 -3.94 -1.52 -8.82
N ARG A 161 -3.16 -1.19 -7.78
CA ARG A 161 -1.92 -1.86 -7.41
C ARG A 161 -2.04 -2.58 -6.07
N PHE A 162 -1.37 -3.72 -5.95
CA PHE A 162 -1.30 -4.45 -4.70
C PHE A 162 0.15 -4.81 -4.35
N GLN A 163 0.38 -5.02 -3.06
CA GLN A 163 1.59 -5.66 -2.55
C GLN A 163 1.22 -6.50 -1.34
N TRP A 164 1.68 -7.75 -1.32
CA TRP A 164 1.73 -8.54 -0.10
C TRP A 164 3.16 -8.62 0.42
N VAL A 165 3.30 -8.72 1.74
CA VAL A 165 4.61 -8.85 2.39
C VAL A 165 4.50 -9.67 3.67
N ALA A 166 5.43 -10.58 3.85
CA ALA A 166 5.63 -11.36 5.06
C ALA A 166 6.92 -10.89 5.75
N PHE A 167 6.82 -10.49 7.00
CA PHE A 167 7.95 -9.96 7.79
C PHE A 167 7.76 -10.20 9.29
N ASN A 168 8.79 -9.90 10.07
CA ASN A 168 8.74 -9.77 11.53
C ASN A 168 9.30 -8.41 11.92
N SER A 169 8.44 -7.56 12.49
CA SER A 169 8.80 -6.17 12.87
C SER A 169 9.76 -6.10 14.05
N SER A 170 9.64 -7.01 15.02
CA SER A 170 10.49 -7.06 16.22
C SER A 170 11.88 -7.60 15.92
N THR A 171 11.98 -8.71 15.18
CA THR A 171 13.29 -9.27 14.78
C THR A 171 13.87 -8.62 13.54
N LYS A 172 13.16 -7.65 12.93
CA LYS A 172 13.55 -6.95 11.70
C LYS A 172 13.75 -7.88 10.50
N GLN A 173 13.17 -9.08 10.54
CA GLN A 173 13.35 -10.09 9.51
C GLN A 173 12.34 -9.91 8.37
N PHE A 174 12.85 -9.84 7.14
CA PHE A 174 12.04 -9.90 5.93
C PHE A 174 11.95 -11.34 5.42
N TYR A 175 10.73 -11.84 5.16
CA TYR A 175 10.54 -13.19 4.63
C TYR A 175 10.34 -13.18 3.12
N ALA A 176 9.33 -12.46 2.62
CA ALA A 176 9.03 -12.37 1.18
C ALA A 176 8.05 -11.23 0.88
N SER A 177 8.04 -10.75 -0.36
CA SER A 177 7.03 -9.82 -0.88
C SER A 177 6.79 -10.04 -2.36
N GLY A 178 5.56 -9.86 -2.80
CA GLY A 178 5.19 -9.79 -4.21
C GLY A 178 4.15 -8.69 -4.42
N GLY A 179 4.05 -8.19 -5.65
CA GLY A 179 3.12 -7.13 -5.97
C GLY A 179 3.00 -6.88 -7.46
N GLY A 180 2.04 -6.05 -7.83
CA GLY A 180 1.73 -5.74 -9.21
C GLY A 180 0.37 -5.07 -9.36
N THR A 181 -0.37 -5.41 -10.40
CA THR A 181 -1.74 -4.90 -10.60
C THR A 181 -2.77 -5.92 -10.14
N TYR A 182 -3.96 -5.45 -9.76
CA TYR A 182 -5.06 -6.36 -9.45
C TYR A 182 -6.39 -5.86 -9.99
N SER A 183 -7.34 -6.78 -10.12
CA SER A 183 -8.77 -6.47 -10.14
C SER A 183 -9.50 -7.24 -9.04
N ALA A 184 -10.54 -6.62 -8.48
CA ALA A 184 -11.42 -7.23 -7.49
C ALA A 184 -12.84 -6.75 -7.77
N GLU A 185 -13.60 -7.58 -8.48
CA GLU A 185 -14.97 -7.28 -8.89
C GLU A 185 -15.76 -8.57 -9.06
N ASN A 186 -17.05 -8.54 -8.71
CA ASN A 186 -17.98 -9.67 -8.88
C ASN A 186 -17.49 -10.99 -8.25
N GLY A 187 -16.84 -10.92 -7.08
CA GLY A 187 -16.33 -12.10 -6.37
C GLY A 187 -15.08 -12.73 -6.98
N VAL A 188 -14.49 -12.11 -8.01
CA VAL A 188 -13.24 -12.55 -8.64
C VAL A 188 -12.10 -11.58 -8.31
N TYR A 189 -11.05 -12.11 -7.70
CA TYR A 189 -9.82 -11.39 -7.43
C TYR A 189 -8.69 -11.90 -8.32
N GLN A 190 -8.17 -11.03 -9.18
CA GLN A 190 -7.08 -11.38 -10.09
C GLN A 190 -5.84 -10.53 -9.79
N GLU A 191 -4.70 -11.19 -9.65
CA GLU A 191 -3.39 -10.58 -9.49
C GLU A 191 -2.56 -10.75 -10.77
N ASN A 192 -1.91 -9.69 -11.24
CA ASN A 192 -0.85 -9.78 -12.25
C ASN A 192 0.48 -9.41 -11.60
N ILE A 193 1.40 -10.37 -11.51
CA ILE A 193 2.65 -10.21 -10.77
C ILE A 193 3.62 -9.31 -11.55
N SER A 194 4.00 -8.18 -10.96
CA SER A 194 5.04 -7.30 -11.51
C SER A 194 6.39 -7.53 -10.85
N PHE A 195 6.44 -7.92 -9.57
CA PHE A 195 7.67 -8.34 -8.89
C PHE A 195 7.39 -9.44 -7.88
N PHE A 196 8.42 -10.25 -7.61
CA PHE A 196 8.39 -11.22 -6.51
C PHE A 196 9.80 -11.42 -5.93
N SER A 197 9.94 -11.29 -4.61
CA SER A 197 11.24 -11.25 -3.94
C SER A 197 11.99 -12.58 -3.84
N LYS A 198 11.34 -13.69 -4.19
CA LYS A 198 11.93 -15.04 -4.10
C LYS A 198 12.22 -15.66 -5.45
N ASP A 199 11.56 -15.19 -6.49
CA ASP A 199 11.57 -15.85 -7.80
C ASP A 199 11.11 -14.83 -8.87
N SER A 200 12.06 -14.25 -9.59
CA SER A 200 11.80 -13.29 -10.66
C SER A 200 11.09 -13.92 -11.86
N ASP A 201 11.16 -15.24 -12.02
CA ASP A 201 10.52 -15.96 -13.13
C ASP A 201 8.99 -15.97 -13.01
N ARG A 202 8.46 -15.54 -11.85
CA ARG A 202 7.01 -15.34 -11.65
C ARG A 202 6.49 -14.00 -12.16
N VAL A 203 7.35 -13.09 -12.60
CA VAL A 203 6.89 -11.82 -13.18
C VAL A 203 6.13 -12.10 -14.48
N GLY A 204 4.97 -11.47 -14.63
CA GLY A 204 4.03 -11.71 -15.73
C GLY A 204 3.01 -12.82 -15.46
N ALA A 205 3.16 -13.59 -14.37
CA ALA A 205 2.15 -14.57 -13.99
C ALA A 205 0.82 -13.90 -13.61
N GLN A 206 -0.27 -14.57 -13.95
CA GLN A 206 -1.62 -14.17 -13.57
C GLN A 206 -2.18 -15.21 -12.60
N LEU A 207 -2.71 -14.74 -11.48
CA LEU A 207 -3.33 -15.58 -10.47
C LEU A 207 -4.78 -15.15 -10.31
N LYS A 208 -5.69 -16.13 -10.32
CA LYS A 208 -7.12 -15.90 -10.17
C LYS A 208 -7.61 -16.61 -8.93
N PHE A 209 -8.35 -15.87 -8.12
CA PHE A 209 -8.94 -16.30 -6.87
C PHE A 209 -10.40 -15.89 -6.81
N GLU A 210 -11.14 -16.58 -5.96
CA GLU A 210 -12.46 -16.17 -5.52
C GLU A 210 -12.31 -15.34 -4.24
N TYR A 211 -13.15 -14.34 -4.07
CA TYR A 211 -13.28 -13.62 -2.82
C TYR A 211 -14.72 -13.40 -2.40
N ASP A 212 -14.90 -13.27 -1.09
CA ASP A 212 -16.14 -12.82 -0.48
C ASP A 212 -15.81 -11.95 0.75
N ILE A 213 -16.66 -10.98 1.05
CA ILE A 213 -16.55 -10.16 2.26
C ILE A 213 -17.67 -10.58 3.22
N LYS A 214 -17.30 -11.17 4.37
CA LYS A 214 -18.24 -11.59 5.41
C LYS A 214 -17.81 -10.97 6.73
N ASN A 215 -18.71 -10.25 7.40
CA ASN A 215 -18.42 -9.59 8.69
C ASN A 215 -17.12 -8.75 8.62
N ASP A 216 -16.97 -7.96 7.55
CA ASP A 216 -15.78 -7.14 7.26
C ASP A 216 -14.45 -7.91 7.12
N GLN A 217 -14.52 -9.24 7.02
CA GLN A 217 -13.38 -10.10 6.73
C GLN A 217 -13.40 -10.53 5.28
N TRP A 218 -12.23 -10.47 4.65
CA TRP A 218 -12.01 -10.96 3.31
C TRP A 218 -11.70 -12.47 3.35
N HIS A 219 -12.62 -13.25 2.82
CA HIS A 219 -12.44 -14.67 2.55
C HIS A 219 -11.83 -14.84 1.17
N HIS A 220 -10.66 -15.47 1.10
CA HIS A 220 -9.86 -15.62 -0.10
C HIS A 220 -9.63 -17.11 -0.40
N SER A 221 -10.05 -17.56 -1.58
CA SER A 221 -9.90 -18.97 -1.97
C SER A 221 -9.48 -19.16 -3.42
N GLY A 222 -8.83 -20.29 -3.71
CA GLY A 222 -8.42 -20.63 -5.07
C GLY A 222 -7.27 -21.62 -5.07
N GLN A 223 -6.44 -21.57 -6.12
CA GLN A 223 -5.23 -22.38 -6.23
C GLN A 223 -3.97 -21.51 -6.12
N SER A 224 -2.96 -22.00 -5.41
CA SER A 224 -1.63 -21.41 -5.43
C SER A 224 -0.98 -21.55 -6.81
N THR A 225 0.14 -20.86 -7.02
CA THR A 225 1.04 -21.06 -8.19
C THR A 225 1.52 -22.51 -8.37
N THR A 226 1.43 -23.32 -7.32
CA THR A 226 1.80 -24.74 -7.31
C THR A 226 0.58 -25.68 -7.41
N GLY A 227 -0.61 -25.14 -7.69
CA GLY A 227 -1.86 -25.89 -7.85
C GLY A 227 -2.50 -26.37 -6.55
N LYS A 228 -1.98 -25.96 -5.38
CA LYS A 228 -2.55 -26.37 -4.09
C LYS A 228 -3.74 -25.49 -3.72
N PRO A 229 -4.84 -26.05 -3.20
CA PRO A 229 -5.95 -25.24 -2.74
C PRO A 229 -5.52 -24.34 -1.59
N ILE A 230 -5.99 -23.10 -1.60
CA ILE A 230 -5.82 -22.14 -0.52
C ILE A 230 -7.18 -21.66 -0.06
N TYR A 231 -7.28 -21.44 1.25
CA TYR A 231 -8.37 -20.72 1.87
C TYR A 231 -7.78 -19.89 3.01
N GLU A 232 -7.93 -18.58 2.92
CA GLU A 232 -7.35 -17.60 3.83
C GLU A 232 -8.42 -16.60 4.26
N ILE A 233 -8.35 -16.14 5.50
CA ILE A 233 -9.18 -15.07 6.04
C ILE A 233 -8.27 -13.90 6.35
N TRP A 234 -8.65 -12.74 5.85
CA TRP A 234 -7.95 -11.48 6.00
C TRP A 234 -8.84 -10.48 6.73
N SER A 235 -8.29 -9.80 7.72
CA SER A 235 -8.98 -8.75 8.48
C SER A 235 -8.31 -7.41 8.23
N ARG A 236 -9.03 -6.30 8.48
CA ARG A 236 -8.46 -4.96 8.35
C ARG A 236 -7.29 -4.78 9.31
N TYR A 237 -6.14 -4.35 8.78
CA TYR A 237 -4.91 -4.18 9.57
C TYR A 237 -5.14 -3.27 10.78
N GLN A 238 -5.79 -2.12 10.57
CA GLN A 238 -6.06 -1.14 11.61
C GLN A 238 -6.95 -1.67 12.74
N GLU A 239 -7.80 -2.66 12.47
CA GLU A 239 -8.67 -3.25 13.49
C GLU A 239 -7.94 -4.27 14.35
N VAL A 240 -7.02 -4.99 13.72
CA VAL A 240 -6.22 -6.03 14.34
C VAL A 240 -5.08 -5.44 15.19
N TYR A 241 -4.46 -4.35 14.72
CA TYR A 241 -3.33 -3.69 15.37
C TYR A 241 -3.70 -2.33 15.98
N LYS A 242 -4.95 -2.14 16.41
CA LYS A 242 -5.36 -0.93 17.15
C LYS A 242 -4.37 -0.66 18.28
N LYS A 243 -3.79 0.55 18.27
CA LYS A 243 -3.01 1.08 19.37
C LYS A 243 -3.94 1.71 20.41
#